data_AF-A0A6L9KJK9-F1
#
_entry.id   AF-A0A6L9KJK9-F1
#
_cell.length_a   1.000
_cell.length_b   1.000
_cell.length_c   1.000
_cell.angle_alpha   90.00
_cell.angle_beta   90.00
_cell.angle_gamma   90.00
#
_symmetry.space_group_name_H-M   'P 1'
#
loop_
_entity.id
_entity.type
_entity.pdbx_description
1 polymer ?
#
loop_
_entity_poly.entity_id
_entity_poly.type
_entity_poly.pdbx_seq_one_letter_code
_entity_poly.pdbx_strand_id
1 'polypeptide(L)'
;MARFNKFIYGFLPGLLLPILFMWVYLNRFYPSDLTFFEELKQLYPGLLFGKLLLLSIMPNLLMVFIFYKSDSFKIATGTLLGGMPYFIGSIFML
;
A
#
# COMPACT_ATOMS: atom_id res chain seq x y z
N MET A 1 17.40 -12.35 -14.36
CA MET A 1 16.15 -12.01 -13.63
C MET A 1 14.95 -12.92 -13.92
N ALA A 2 14.90 -13.67 -15.03
CA ALA A 2 13.72 -14.48 -15.40
C ALA A 2 13.22 -15.49 -14.32
N ARG A 3 14.13 -16.06 -13.52
CA ARG A 3 13.79 -17.03 -12.46
C ARG A 3 12.96 -16.43 -11.30
N PHE A 4 13.07 -15.11 -11.09
CA PHE A 4 12.38 -14.39 -10.01
C PHE A 4 11.18 -13.59 -10.51
N ASN A 5 10.88 -13.57 -11.81
CA ASN A 5 9.71 -12.85 -12.33
C ASN A 5 8.43 -13.66 -12.08
N LYS A 6 8.03 -13.79 -10.81
CA LYS A 6 6.79 -14.47 -10.41
C LYS A 6 5.82 -13.44 -9.85
N PHE A 7 4.55 -13.61 -10.22
CA PHE A 7 3.46 -12.77 -9.76
C PHE A 7 3.41 -12.64 -8.24
N ILE A 8 3.58 -13.76 -7.53
CA ILE A 8 3.47 -13.81 -6.07
C ILE A 8 4.50 -12.93 -5.35
N TYR A 9 5.68 -12.74 -5.94
CA TYR A 9 6.73 -11.88 -5.39
C TYR A 9 6.43 -10.40 -5.58
N GLY A 10 5.53 -10.03 -6.50
CA GLY A 10 4.98 -8.69 -6.56
C GLY A 10 3.75 -8.52 -5.67
N PHE A 11 2.88 -9.53 -5.67
CA PHE A 11 1.57 -9.47 -5.01
C PHE A 11 1.66 -9.44 -3.49
N LEU A 12 2.43 -10.35 -2.86
CA LEU A 12 2.55 -10.37 -1.40
C LEU A 12 3.19 -9.09 -0.86
N PRO A 13 4.33 -8.60 -1.41
CA PRO A 13 4.86 -7.30 -1.00
C PRO A 13 3.89 -6.17 -1.32
N GLY A 14 3.24 -6.17 -2.47
CA GLY A 14 2.24 -5.16 -2.82
C GLY A 14 1.06 -5.10 -1.85
N LEU A 15 0.71 -6.20 -1.19
CA LEU A 15 -0.33 -6.21 -0.17
C LEU A 15 0.18 -5.76 1.20
N LEU A 16 1.41 -6.14 1.58
CA LEU A 16 1.97 -5.82 2.89
C LEU A 16 2.55 -4.40 2.98
N LEU A 17 3.12 -3.90 1.88
CA LEU A 17 3.82 -2.62 1.83
C LEU A 17 2.92 -1.43 2.19
N PRO A 18 1.65 -1.33 1.73
CA PRO A 18 0.74 -0.28 2.16
C PRO A 18 0.47 -0.31 3.67
N ILE A 19 0.31 -1.50 4.27
CA ILE A 19 0.09 -1.64 5.72
C ILE A 19 1.32 -1.17 6.50
N LEU A 20 2.50 -1.61 6.09
CA LEU A 20 3.76 -1.19 6.70
C LEU A 20 3.97 0.31 6.57
N PHE A 21 3.65 0.89 5.42
CA PHE A 21 3.74 2.32 5.20
C PHE A 21 2.77 3.09 6.10
N MET A 22 1.50 2.67 6.21
CA MET A 22 0.53 3.30 7.10
C MET A 22 1.02 3.27 8.55
N TRP A 23 1.55 2.14 9.01
CA TRP A 23 2.08 2.00 10.36
C TRP A 23 3.24 2.96 10.64
N VAL A 24 4.22 3.02 9.73
CA VAL A 24 5.35 3.96 9.86
C VAL A 24 4.86 5.41 9.77
N TYR A 25 3.92 5.70 8.87
CA TYR A 25 3.40 7.03 8.65
C TYR A 25 2.68 7.57 9.89
N LEU A 26 1.75 6.79 10.46
CA LEU A 26 1.00 7.22 11.64
C LEU A 26 1.92 7.37 12.85
N ASN A 27 2.77 6.38 13.15
CA ASN A 27 3.70 6.46 14.28
C ASN A 27 4.65 7.67 14.22
N ARG A 28 4.97 8.17 13.02
CA ARG A 28 5.96 9.24 12.85
C ARG A 28 5.36 10.61 12.60
N PHE A 29 4.24 10.69 11.88
CA PHE A 29 3.64 11.94 11.42
C PHE A 29 2.31 12.24 12.11
N TYR A 30 1.75 11.29 12.83
CA TYR A 30 0.55 11.47 13.63
C TYR A 30 0.84 11.07 15.09
N PRO A 31 1.69 11.82 15.81
CA PRO A 31 2.02 11.49 17.19
C PRO A 31 0.75 11.63 18.04
N SER A 32 0.16 10.50 18.39
CA SER A 32 -0.96 10.38 19.30
C SER A 32 -0.61 9.37 20.38
N ASP A 33 -1.27 9.45 21.54
CA ASP A 33 -1.10 8.44 22.61
C ASP A 33 -1.82 7.12 22.29
N LEU A 34 -2.44 7.02 21.11
CA LEU A 34 -3.23 5.87 20.69
C LEU A 34 -2.33 4.83 19.99
N THR A 35 -2.72 3.57 20.12
CA THR A 35 -2.10 2.50 19.35
C THR A 35 -2.54 2.56 17.89
N PHE A 36 -1.72 2.04 16.96
CA PHE A 36 -2.03 2.01 15.52
C PHE A 36 -3.47 1.55 15.19
N PHE A 37 -3.98 0.52 15.87
CA PHE A 37 -5.34 0.03 15.64
C PHE A 37 -6.43 0.98 16.15
N GLU A 38 -6.15 1.70 17.24
CA GLU A 38 -7.06 2.72 17.77
C GLU A 38 -7.11 3.94 16.85
N GLU A 39 -5.96 4.36 16.31
CA GLU A 39 -5.89 5.41 15.29
C GLU A 39 -6.67 5.02 14.04
N LEU A 40 -6.50 3.80 13.54
CA LEU A 40 -7.27 3.30 12.40
C LEU A 40 -8.78 3.28 12.67
N LYS A 41 -9.19 2.87 13.88
CA LYS A 41 -10.61 2.90 14.28
C LYS A 41 -11.14 4.31 14.40
N GLN A 42 -10.33 5.27 14.84
CA GLN A 42 -10.72 6.68 14.94
C GLN A 42 -10.86 7.32 13.56
N LEU A 43 -9.99 6.95 12.61
CA LEU A 43 -10.02 7.44 11.25
C LEU A 43 -11.15 6.80 10.42
N TYR A 44 -11.59 5.59 10.78
CA TYR A 44 -12.67 4.87 10.11
C TYR A 44 -14.06 5.15 10.72
N PRO A 45 -15.12 5.33 9.92
CA PRO A 45 -15.11 5.69 8.50
C PRO A 45 -14.92 7.21 8.37
N GLY A 46 -13.99 7.63 7.52
CA GLY A 46 -13.73 9.05 7.35
C GLY A 46 -12.92 9.34 6.10
N LEU A 47 -13.12 10.54 5.56
CA LEU A 47 -12.44 11.02 4.36
C LEU A 47 -10.90 11.08 4.56
N LEU A 48 -10.44 11.24 5.80
CA LEU A 48 -9.03 11.15 6.16
C LEU A 48 -8.47 9.72 6.03
N PHE A 49 -9.26 8.69 6.37
CA PHE A 49 -8.84 7.31 6.21
C PHE A 49 -8.73 6.92 4.74
N GLY A 50 -9.67 7.37 3.89
CA GLY A 50 -9.56 7.21 2.44
C GLY A 50 -8.28 7.83 1.88
N LYS A 51 -7.92 9.05 2.32
CA LYS A 51 -6.65 9.70 1.96
C LYS A 51 -5.42 8.93 2.44
N LEU A 52 -5.47 8.36 3.65
CA LEU A 52 -4.38 7.53 4.19
C LEU A 52 -4.17 6.28 3.33
N LEU A 53 -5.26 5.61 2.94
CA LEU A 53 -5.21 4.45 2.05
C LEU A 53 -4.59 4.82 0.69
N LEU A 54 -5.00 5.93 0.07
CA LEU A 54 -4.37 6.42 -1.18
C LEU A 54 -2.88 6.68 -1.02
N LEU A 55 -2.50 7.37 0.05
CA LEU A 55 -1.10 7.68 0.34
C LEU A 55 -0.29 6.40 0.52
N SER A 56 -0.85 5.40 1.19
CA SER A 56 -0.18 4.13 1.46
C SER A 56 0.15 3.30 0.21
N ILE A 57 -0.51 3.58 -0.92
CA ILE A 57 -0.27 2.88 -2.20
C ILE A 57 0.88 3.53 -2.99
N MET A 58 1.32 4.74 -2.63
CA MET A 58 2.42 5.42 -3.32
C MET A 58 3.71 4.58 -3.39
N PRO A 59 4.16 3.91 -2.31
CA PRO A 59 5.30 2.99 -2.38
C PRO A 59 5.10 1.84 -3.37
N ASN A 60 3.89 1.30 -3.52
CA ASN A 60 3.60 0.29 -4.54
C ASN A 60 3.78 0.85 -5.95
N LEU A 61 3.25 2.05 -6.22
CA LEU A 61 3.39 2.69 -7.54
C LEU A 61 4.87 2.89 -7.89
N LEU A 62 5.68 3.35 -6.92
CA LEU A 62 7.13 3.47 -7.08
C LEU A 62 7.78 2.11 -7.43
N MET A 63 7.42 1.05 -6.70
CA MET A 63 7.93 -0.30 -7.01
C MET A 63 7.51 -0.78 -8.40
N VAL A 64 6.26 -0.51 -8.81
CA VAL A 64 5.77 -0.85 -10.16
C VAL A 64 6.67 -0.22 -11.22
N PHE A 65 7.03 1.06 -11.10
CA PHE A 65 7.95 1.72 -12.04
C PHE A 65 9.35 1.07 -12.05
N ILE A 66 9.89 0.71 -10.89
CA ILE A 66 11.20 0.04 -10.78
C ILE A 66 11.18 -1.33 -11.47
N PHE A 67 10.15 -2.14 -11.22
CA PHE A 67 10.04 -3.48 -11.82
C PHE A 67 9.70 -3.42 -13.30
N TYR A 68 8.92 -2.42 -13.72
CA TYR A 68 8.63 -2.17 -15.12
C TYR A 68 9.91 -1.83 -15.89
N LYS A 69 10.77 -0.94 -15.34
CA LYS A 69 12.08 -0.60 -15.93
C LYS A 69 13.04 -1.80 -16.00
N SER A 70 12.85 -2.79 -15.14
CA SER A 70 13.70 -3.99 -15.03
C SER A 70 13.13 -5.21 -15.78
N ASP A 71 12.21 -5.00 -16.73
CA ASP A 71 11.50 -6.03 -17.52
C ASP A 71 10.83 -7.14 -16.68
N SER A 72 10.55 -6.84 -15.41
CA SER A 72 9.98 -7.78 -14.44
C SER A 72 8.46 -7.65 -14.37
N PHE A 73 7.81 -7.82 -15.52
CA PHE A 73 6.38 -7.52 -15.71
C PHE A 73 5.45 -8.26 -14.73
N LYS A 74 5.72 -9.54 -14.43
CA LYS A 74 4.84 -10.32 -13.52
C LYS A 74 4.91 -9.79 -12.10
N ILE A 75 6.10 -9.35 -11.65
CA ILE A 75 6.25 -8.69 -10.34
C ILE A 75 5.51 -7.35 -10.38
N ALA A 76 5.72 -6.52 -11.41
CA ALA A 76 5.04 -5.23 -11.53
C ALA A 76 3.51 -5.38 -11.49
N THR A 77 2.94 -6.31 -12.25
CA THR A 77 1.50 -6.62 -12.21
C THR A 77 1.07 -7.11 -10.83
N GLY A 78 1.86 -7.96 -10.18
CA GLY A 78 1.60 -8.41 -8.82
C GLY A 78 1.53 -7.25 -7.83
N THR A 79 2.51 -6.35 -7.84
CA THR A 79 2.56 -5.19 -6.95
C THR A 79 1.38 -4.24 -7.19
N LEU A 80 1.02 -4.02 -8.46
CA LEU A 80 -0.12 -3.19 -8.82
C LEU A 80 -1.45 -3.81 -8.31
N LEU A 81 -1.66 -5.11 -8.54
CA LEU A 81 -2.86 -5.80 -8.04
C LEU A 81 -2.89 -5.90 -6.52
N GLY A 82 -1.74 -6.02 -5.85
CA GLY A 82 -1.65 -5.99 -4.39
C GLY A 82 -2.09 -4.65 -3.78
N GLY A 83 -1.91 -3.54 -4.51
CA GLY A 83 -2.38 -2.22 -4.10
C GLY A 83 -3.87 -1.96 -4.36
N MET A 84 -4.53 -2.74 -5.21
CA MET A 84 -5.93 -2.51 -5.61
C MET A 84 -6.92 -2.53 -4.46
N PRO A 85 -6.85 -3.45 -3.46
CA PRO A 85 -7.78 -3.44 -2.33
C PRO A 85 -7.78 -2.11 -1.56
N TYR A 86 -6.59 -1.51 -1.37
CA TYR A 86 -6.44 -0.22 -0.71
C TYR A 86 -7.00 0.92 -1.57
N PHE A 87 -6.77 0.87 -2.88
CA PHE A 87 -7.28 1.87 -3.82
C PHE A 87 -8.81 1.84 -3.83
N ILE A 88 -9.38 0.64 -4.00
CA ILE A 88 -10.83 0.43 -3.98
C ILE A 88 -11.40 0.89 -2.64
N GLY A 89 -10.80 0.49 -1.52
CA GLY A 89 -11.20 0.92 -0.18
C GLY A 89 -11.19 2.44 -0.03
N SER A 90 -10.19 3.12 -0.60
CA SER A 90 -10.12 4.58 -0.56
C SER A 90 -11.21 5.29 -1.35
N ILE A 91 -11.59 4.75 -2.52
CA ILE A 91 -12.64 5.32 -3.37
C ILE A 91 -14.00 5.24 -2.68
N PHE A 92 -14.28 4.15 -1.96
CA PHE A 92 -15.54 4.02 -1.21
C PHE A 92 -15.63 4.93 0.02
N MET A 93 -14.53 5.56 0.42
CA MET A 93 -14.44 6.42 1.61
C MET A 93 -14.22 7.91 1.29
N LEU A 94 -14.15 8.24 -0.01
CA LEU A 94 -14.12 9.60 -0.55
C LEU A 94 -15.56 10.13 -0.72
#